data_AF-A0A382N1X1-F1
#
_entry.id   AF-A0A382N1X1-F1
#
_cell.length_a   1.000
_cell.length_b   1.000
_cell.length_c   1.000
_cell.angle_alpha   90.00
_cell.angle_beta   90.00
_cell.angle_gamma   90.00
#
_symmetry.space_group_name_H-M   'P 1'
#
loop_
_entity.id
_entity.type
_entity.pdbx_description
1 polymer ?
#
loop_
_entity_poly.entity_id
_entity_poly.type
_entity_poly.pdbx_seq_one_letter_code
_entity_poly.pdbx_strand_id
1 'polypeptide(L)'
;MANASAVRRLSGFVKFYQFYRVVSVRLASGIIAVVLAASLSQASVAAKPNIVFVLADDMGFGDVQALNARSKVPTPNLNRLARQGMV
;
A
#
# COMPACT_ATOMS: atom_id res chain seq x y z
N MET A 1 56.51 30.46 16.87
CA MET A 1 55.66 29.94 17.97
C MET A 1 54.24 30.42 17.74
N ALA A 2 53.27 29.54 17.51
CA ALA A 2 51.88 29.94 17.27
C ALA A 2 51.25 30.50 18.55
N ASN A 3 50.57 31.65 18.47
CA ASN A 3 49.95 32.32 19.60
C ASN A 3 48.80 31.45 20.17
N ALA A 4 48.98 30.96 21.40
CA ALA A 4 48.03 30.08 22.08
C ALA A 4 46.60 30.68 22.16
N SER A 5 46.47 32.01 22.17
CA SER A 5 45.17 32.68 22.18
C SER A 5 44.44 32.61 20.82
N ALA A 6 45.17 32.59 19.70
CA ALA A 6 44.60 32.43 18.36
C ALA A 6 44.10 30.99 18.12
N VAL A 7 44.87 29.98 18.57
CA VAL A 7 44.48 28.56 18.50
C VAL A 7 43.24 28.27 19.37
N ARG A 8 43.15 28.91 20.55
CA ARG A 8 41.99 28.77 21.44
C ARG A 8 40.73 29.44 20.86
N ARG A 9 40.88 30.54 20.12
CA ARG A 9 39.76 31.19 19.40
C ARG A 9 39.29 30.35 18.21
N LEU A 10 40.20 29.87 17.36
CA LEU A 10 39.88 29.01 16.22
C LEU A 10 39.20 27.69 16.62
N SER A 11 39.68 27.04 17.69
CA SER A 11 39.05 25.81 18.20
C SER A 11 37.62 26.02 18.73
N GLY A 12 37.30 27.20 19.27
CA GLY A 12 35.93 27.57 19.66
C GLY A 12 35.00 27.68 18.45
N PHE A 13 35.44 28.35 17.38
CA PHE A 13 34.68 28.45 16.13
C PHE A 13 34.49 27.08 15.46
N VAL A 14 35.52 26.23 15.43
CA VAL A 14 35.42 24.88 14.85
C VAL A 14 34.46 24.00 15.66
N LYS A 15 34.50 24.06 16.99
CA LYS A 15 33.54 23.34 17.86
C LYS A 15 32.10 23.82 17.65
N PHE A 16 31.90 25.12 17.46
CA PHE A 16 30.60 25.70 17.11
C PHE A 16 30.14 25.16 15.75
N TYR A 17 30.93 25.26 14.69
CA TYR A 17 30.57 24.72 13.37
C TYR A 17 30.29 23.20 13.38
N GLN A 18 31.06 22.42 14.12
CA GLN A 18 30.82 20.99 14.34
C GLN A 18 29.46 20.74 15.04
N PHE A 19 29.12 21.57 16.04
CA PHE A 19 27.84 21.51 16.74
C PHE A 19 26.66 21.80 15.80
N TYR A 20 26.71 22.90 15.02
CA TYR A 20 25.66 23.22 14.04
C TYR A 20 25.53 22.17 12.93
N ARG A 21 26.63 21.53 12.51
CA ARG A 21 26.61 20.39 11.57
C ARG A 21 25.88 19.18 12.13
N VAL A 22 26.15 18.79 13.39
CA VAL A 22 25.49 17.62 13.99
C VAL A 22 24.01 17.88 14.20
N VAL A 23 23.63 19.07 14.68
CA VAL A 23 22.22 19.43 14.90
C VAL A 23 21.43 19.44 13.58
N SER A 24 21.98 20.04 12.51
CA SER A 24 21.31 20.09 11.20
C SER A 24 21.14 18.72 10.54
N VAL A 25 22.14 17.84 10.59
CA VAL A 25 22.04 16.47 10.05
C VAL A 25 21.01 15.64 10.83
N ARG A 26 20.92 15.81 12.16
CA ARG A 26 19.94 15.10 12.98
C ARG A 26 18.52 15.55 12.67
N LEU A 27 18.29 16.85 12.51
CA LEU A 27 17.00 17.39 12.08
C LEU A 27 16.58 16.86 10.70
N ALA A 28 17.48 16.89 9.72
CA ALA A 28 17.21 16.35 8.39
C ALA A 28 16.87 14.85 8.41
N SER A 29 17.63 14.05 9.17
CA SER A 29 17.35 12.62 9.33
C SER A 29 16.01 12.33 10.01
N GLY A 30 15.60 13.16 10.97
CA GLY A 30 14.30 13.05 11.62
C GLY A 30 13.15 13.37 10.67
N ILE A 31 13.28 14.41 9.84
CA ILE A 31 12.29 14.76 8.82
C ILE A 31 12.14 13.62 7.80
N ILE A 32 13.26 13.06 7.33
CA ILE A 32 13.25 11.93 6.39
C ILE A 32 12.55 10.72 6.99
N ALA A 33 12.83 10.39 8.26
CA ALA A 33 12.19 9.28 8.94
C ALA A 33 10.66 9.48 9.07
N VAL A 34 10.21 10.71 9.38
CA VAL A 34 8.78 11.04 9.48
C VAL A 34 8.08 10.94 8.12
N VAL A 35 8.69 11.47 7.06
CA VAL A 35 8.12 11.40 5.70
C VAL A 35 8.02 9.96 5.22
N LEU A 36 9.04 9.14 5.49
CA LEU A 36 9.05 7.72 5.13
C LEU A 36 7.98 6.94 5.90
N ALA A 37 7.84 7.18 7.20
CA ALA A 37 6.81 6.55 8.03
C ALA A 37 5.39 6.92 7.56
N ALA A 38 5.16 8.19 7.23
CA ALA A 38 3.86 8.65 6.71
C ALA A 38 3.50 7.99 5.37
N SER A 39 4.49 7.80 4.49
CA SER A 39 4.29 7.17 3.17
C SER A 39 3.98 5.67 3.27
N LEU A 40 4.54 4.98 4.28
CA LEU A 40 4.29 3.55 4.50
C LEU A 40 2.94 3.28 5.20
N SER A 41 2.36 4.28 5.86
CA SER A 41 1.09 4.14 6.59
C SER A 41 -0.15 4.16 5.68
N GLN A 42 0.02 4.31 4.36
CA GLN A 42 -1.09 4.39 3.43
C GLN A 42 -1.56 3.00 3.02
N ALA A 43 -2.09 2.24 3.98
CA ALA A 43 -2.81 1.00 3.69
C ALA A 43 -4.20 1.37 3.14
N SER A 44 -4.43 1.11 1.85
CA SER A 44 -5.77 1.22 1.28
C SER A 44 -6.67 0.16 1.90
N VAL A 45 -7.66 0.57 2.70
CA VAL A 45 -8.71 -0.35 3.15
C VAL A 45 -9.51 -0.75 1.91
N ALA A 46 -9.30 -1.98 1.44
CA ALA A 46 -10.10 -2.53 0.37
C ALA A 46 -11.57 -2.52 0.81
N ALA A 47 -12.45 -1.97 -0.04
CA ALA A 47 -13.87 -1.97 0.24
C ALA A 47 -14.35 -3.42 0.45
N LYS A 48 -15.13 -3.65 1.50
CA LYS A 48 -15.68 -4.98 1.76
C LYS A 48 -16.62 -5.36 0.60
N PRO A 49 -16.42 -6.52 -0.06
CA PRO A 49 -17.30 -6.92 -1.15
C PRO A 49 -18.69 -7.27 -0.63
N ASN A 50 -19.71 -7.03 -1.45
CA ASN A 50 -21.05 -7.56 -1.22
C ASN A 50 -21.10 -9.00 -1.70
N ILE A 51 -21.59 -9.91 -0.85
CA ILE A 51 -21.73 -11.33 -1.19
C ILE A 51 -23.22 -11.61 -1.42
N VAL A 52 -23.55 -12.07 -2.62
CA VAL A 52 -24.91 -12.46 -3.00
C VAL A 52 -24.92 -13.96 -3.29
N PHE A 53 -25.68 -14.72 -2.51
CA PHE A 53 -25.88 -16.15 -2.73
C PHE A 53 -27.23 -16.38 -3.41
N VAL A 54 -27.19 -17.00 -4.60
CA VAL A 54 -28.40 -17.35 -5.36
C VAL A 54 -28.57 -18.85 -5.28
N LEU A 55 -29.59 -19.29 -4.53
CA LEU A 55 -29.97 -20.68 -4.42
C LEU A 55 -31.18 -20.93 -5.33
N ALA A 56 -31.08 -21.94 -6.18
CA ALA A 56 -32.19 -22.44 -6.98
C ALA A 56 -32.60 -23.81 -6.46
N ASP A 57 -33.90 -23.97 -6.20
CA ASP A 57 -34.48 -25.25 -5.77
C ASP A 57 -34.71 -26.15 -6.97
N ASP A 58 -34.50 -27.46 -6.79
CA ASP A 58 -34.67 -28.51 -7.80
C ASP A 58 -33.99 -28.28 -9.17
N MET A 59 -33.04 -27.33 -9.27
CA MET A 59 -32.31 -27.06 -10.50
C MET A 59 -31.26 -28.14 -10.74
N GLY A 60 -31.43 -28.91 -11.81
CA GLY A 60 -30.47 -29.93 -12.22
C GLY A 60 -29.25 -29.34 -12.92
N PHE A 61 -28.13 -30.07 -12.88
CA PHE A 61 -26.90 -29.69 -13.58
C PHE A 61 -27.12 -29.46 -15.09
N GLY A 62 -28.01 -30.25 -15.70
CA GLY A 62 -28.32 -30.19 -17.13
C GLY A 62 -29.18 -28.99 -17.56
N ASP A 63 -29.73 -28.22 -16.61
CA ASP A 63 -30.64 -27.11 -16.88
C ASP A 63 -29.89 -25.80 -17.18
N VAL A 64 -28.66 -25.65 -16.69
CA VAL A 64 -27.84 -24.47 -16.95
C VAL A 64 -27.07 -24.65 -18.26
N GLN A 65 -27.27 -23.74 -19.23
CA GLN A 65 -26.63 -23.85 -20.55
C GLN A 65 -25.09 -23.81 -20.50
N ALA A 66 -24.52 -23.08 -19.52
CA ALA A 66 -23.07 -23.06 -19.31
C ALA A 66 -22.49 -24.43 -18.89
N LEU A 67 -23.32 -25.31 -18.32
CA LEU A 67 -22.94 -26.66 -17.87
C LEU A 67 -23.36 -27.74 -18.89
N ASN A 68 -24.38 -27.46 -19.70
CA ASN A 68 -24.87 -28.33 -20.75
C ASN A 68 -25.29 -27.52 -21.99
N ALA A 69 -24.49 -27.56 -23.05
CA ALA A 69 -24.78 -26.86 -24.31
C ALA A 69 -26.10 -27.30 -24.97
N ARG A 70 -26.63 -28.47 -24.61
CA ARG A 70 -27.93 -28.98 -25.08
C ARG A 70 -29.07 -28.71 -24.08
N SER A 71 -28.86 -27.85 -23.07
CA SER A 71 -29.92 -27.49 -22.13
C SER A 71 -31.11 -26.90 -22.88
N LYS A 72 -32.31 -27.34 -22.50
CA LYS A 72 -33.58 -26.89 -23.06
C LYS A 72 -34.03 -25.54 -22.50
N VAL A 73 -33.48 -25.13 -21.35
CA VAL A 73 -33.87 -23.88 -20.67
C VAL A 73 -32.88 -22.77 -21.02
N PRO A 74 -33.33 -21.66 -21.63
CA PRO A 74 -32.47 -20.51 -21.86
C PRO A 74 -32.04 -19.84 -20.55
N THR A 75 -30.73 -19.77 -20.28
CA THR A 75 -30.19 -19.17 -19.05
C THR A 75 -29.23 -18.02 -19.33
N PRO A 76 -29.63 -16.96 -20.09
CA PRO A 76 -28.71 -15.94 -20.60
C PRO A 76 -27.94 -15.19 -19.49
N ASN A 77 -28.56 -14.95 -18.34
CA ASN A 77 -27.92 -14.29 -17.19
C ASN A 77 -26.88 -15.18 -16.50
N LEU A 78 -27.21 -16.47 -16.27
CA LEU A 78 -26.24 -17.42 -15.72
C LEU A 78 -25.08 -17.66 -16.69
N ASN A 79 -25.35 -17.69 -18.00
CA ASN A 79 -24.32 -17.80 -19.03
C ASN A 79 -23.36 -16.60 -19.00
N ARG A 80 -23.88 -15.40 -18.77
CA ARG A 80 -23.06 -14.20 -18.60
C ARG A 80 -22.20 -14.28 -17.34
N LEU A 81 -22.77 -14.70 -16.21
CA LEU A 81 -22.04 -14.88 -14.95
C LEU A 81 -20.92 -15.91 -15.11
N ALA A 82 -21.20 -17.06 -15.73
CA ALA A 82 -20.24 -18.10 -16.04
C ALA A 82 -19.05 -17.59 -16.87
N ARG A 83 -19.29 -16.78 -17.91
CA ARG A 83 -18.22 -16.20 -18.74
C ARG A 83 -17.40 -15.12 -18.03
N GLN A 84 -17.98 -14.44 -17.05
CA GLN A 84 -17.34 -13.37 -16.30
C GLN A 84 -16.66 -13.86 -15.02
N GLY A 85 -16.85 -15.13 -14.68
CA GLY A 85 -16.37 -15.74 -13.45
C GLY A 85 -15.79 -17.12 -13.69
N MET A 86 -16.01 -18.00 -12.71
CA MET A 86 -15.60 -19.40 -12.76
C MET A 86 -16.83 -20.29 -12.95
N VAL A 87 -16.62 -21.45 -13.57
CA VAL A 87 -17.64 -22.49 -13.83
C VAL A 87 -17.14 -23.80 -13.26
#